data_AF-A0A3M7QYX0-F1
#
_entry.id   AF-A0A3M7QYX0-F1
#
_cell.length_a   1.000
_cell.length_b   1.000
_cell.length_c   1.000
_cell.angle_alpha   90.00
_cell.angle_beta   90.00
_cell.angle_gamma   90.00
#
_symmetry.space_group_name_H-M   'P 1'
#
loop_
_entity.id
_entity.type
_entity.pdbx_description
1 polymer ?
#
loop_
_entity_poly.entity_id
_entity_poly.type
_entity_poly.pdbx_seq_one_letter_code
_entity_poly.pdbx_strand_id
1 'polypeptide(L)'
;DETLETCVGGPVKVIGKGKCSVKLISFESEVEIIVVDELGNDCLLGLDVAFKLDDIKDYLECIRSALSQRKSGTILTCNFTKGPDCEGDNYGTVEEPANIGT
;
A
#
# COMPACT_ATOMS: atom_id res chain seq x y z
N ASP A 1 0.81 5.03 -26.31
CA ASP A 1 0.72 4.00 -25.26
C ASP A 1 0.76 4.67 -23.90
N GLU A 2 -0.20 4.33 -23.05
CA GLU A 2 -0.29 4.85 -21.69
C GLU A 2 0.47 3.92 -20.73
N THR A 3 1.14 4.49 -19.72
CA THR A 3 1.96 3.74 -18.77
C THR A 3 1.72 4.25 -17.35
N LEU A 4 1.79 3.35 -16.37
CA LEU A 4 1.78 3.66 -14.94
C LEU A 4 3.18 3.46 -14.35
N GLU A 5 3.65 4.40 -13.53
CA GLU A 5 4.92 4.27 -12.83
C GLU A 5 4.74 3.44 -11.55
N THR A 6 5.65 2.51 -11.29
CA THR A 6 5.65 1.70 -10.07
C THR A 6 6.64 2.23 -9.04
N CYS A 7 6.38 1.97 -7.76
CA CYS A 7 7.32 2.33 -6.70
C CYS A 7 8.67 1.60 -6.78
N VAL A 8 8.76 0.53 -7.57
CA VAL A 8 10.01 -0.20 -7.85
C VAL A 8 10.78 0.39 -9.05
N GLY A 9 10.31 1.49 -9.63
CA GLY A 9 11.05 2.29 -10.62
C GLY A 9 10.96 1.79 -12.05
N GLY A 10 9.85 1.16 -12.42
CA GLY A 10 9.60 0.70 -13.79
C GLY A 10 8.20 1.05 -14.28
N PRO A 11 8.05 1.46 -15.56
CA PRO A 11 6.76 1.71 -16.16
C PRO A 11 6.04 0.39 -16.45
N VAL A 12 4.75 0.35 -16.19
CA VAL A 12 3.84 -0.73 -16.54
C VAL A 12 2.91 -0.26 -17.64
N LYS A 13 2.80 -1.04 -18.72
CA LYS A 13 1.97 -0.67 -19.88
C LYS A 13 0.50 -0.85 -19.56
N VAL A 14 -0.31 0.17 -19.82
CA VAL A 14 -1.77 0.09 -19.74
C VAL A 14 -2.32 -0.47 -21.05
N ILE A 15 -3.10 -1.54 -20.97
CA ILE A 15 -3.72 -2.22 -22.12
C ILE A 15 -5.23 -2.00 -22.19
N GLY A 16 -5.84 -1.45 -21.15
CA GLY A 16 -7.27 -1.11 -21.16
C GLY A 16 -7.70 -0.30 -19.95
N LYS A 17 -8.83 0.39 -20.10
CA LYS A 17 -9.53 1.08 -19.01
C LYS A 17 -11.02 0.85 -19.12
N GLY A 18 -11.70 0.86 -17.98
CA GLY A 18 -13.14 0.72 -17.94
C GLY A 18 -13.71 1.11 -16.59
N LYS A 19 -15.01 0.95 -16.44
CA LYS A 19 -15.71 1.12 -15.16
C LYS A 19 -16.48 -0.14 -14.84
N CYS A 20 -16.50 -0.53 -13.57
CA CYS A 20 -17.34 -1.62 -13.10
C CYS A 20 -17.88 -1.34 -11.70
N SER A 21 -18.97 -2.02 -11.33
CA SER A 21 -19.36 -2.13 -9.92
C SER A 21 -18.56 -3.25 -9.27
N VAL A 22 -17.78 -2.92 -8.23
CA VAL A 22 -17.14 -3.91 -7.37
C VAL A 22 -17.96 -4.05 -6.11
N LYS A 23 -18.30 -5.30 -5.79
CA LYS A 23 -18.95 -5.69 -4.55
C LYS A 23 -17.97 -6.46 -3.68
N LEU A 24 -17.55 -5.84 -2.59
CA LEU A 24 -16.82 -6.49 -1.50
C LEU A 24 -17.79 -6.83 -0.37
N ILE A 25 -17.32 -7.55 0.64
CA ILE A 25 -18.16 -8.04 1.75
C ILE A 25 -18.87 -6.87 2.46
N SER A 26 -18.19 -5.74 2.63
CA SER A 26 -18.67 -4.59 3.39
C SER A 26 -19.22 -3.42 2.57
N PHE A 27 -19.01 -3.40 1.24
CA PHE A 27 -19.52 -2.31 0.39
C PHE A 27 -19.63 -2.70 -1.09
N GLU A 28 -20.43 -1.92 -1.82
CA GLU A 28 -20.56 -1.99 -3.27
C GLU A 28 -20.36 -0.59 -3.86
N SER A 29 -19.52 -0.46 -4.88
CA SER A 29 -19.20 0.84 -5.49
C SER A 29 -18.82 0.69 -6.96
N GLU A 30 -19.18 1.68 -7.78
CA GLU A 30 -18.55 1.86 -9.08
C GLU A 30 -17.09 2.29 -8.89
N VAL A 31 -16.18 1.70 -9.65
CA VAL A 31 -14.73 1.97 -9.64
C VAL A 31 -14.20 2.00 -11.07
N GLU A 32 -13.09 2.70 -11.27
CA GLU A 32 -12.32 2.61 -12.52
C GLU A 32 -11.42 1.37 -12.48
N ILE A 33 -11.46 0.55 -13.53
CA ILE A 33 -10.53 -0.56 -13.74
C ILE A 33 -9.45 -0.09 -14.72
N ILE A 34 -8.19 -0.33 -14.35
CA ILE A 34 -7.05 -0.21 -15.25
C ILE A 34 -6.50 -1.61 -15.48
N VAL A 35 -6.49 -2.05 -16.74
CA VAL A 35 -5.89 -3.31 -17.15
C VAL A 35 -4.49 -3.03 -17.64
N VAL A 36 -3.52 -3.75 -17.10
CA VAL A 36 -2.11 -3.58 -17.43
C VAL A 36 -1.50 -4.85 -18.00
N ASP A 37 -0.43 -4.69 -18.76
CA ASP A 37 0.38 -5.78 -19.26
C ASP A 37 1.25 -6.34 -18.13
N GLU A 38 1.36 -7.67 -18.04
CA GLU A 38 2.29 -8.37 -17.13
C GLU A 38 2.20 -8.00 -15.63
N LEU A 39 0.99 -7.88 -15.07
CA LEU A 39 0.86 -7.80 -13.62
C LEU A 39 1.22 -9.15 -12.98
N GLY A 40 2.29 -9.19 -12.18
CA GLY A 40 2.72 -10.42 -11.47
C GLY A 40 1.74 -10.92 -10.40
N ASN A 41 0.67 -10.16 -10.12
CA ASN A 41 -0.41 -10.49 -9.18
C ASN A 41 -1.75 -10.51 -9.93
N ASP A 42 -2.73 -11.25 -9.39
CA ASP A 42 -4.06 -11.35 -10.02
C ASP A 42 -4.83 -10.02 -10.06
N CYS A 43 -4.75 -9.21 -8.98
CA CYS A 43 -5.45 -7.92 -8.89
C CYS A 43 -4.81 -7.02 -7.81
N LEU A 44 -4.78 -5.70 -8.06
CA LEU A 44 -4.43 -4.69 -7.07
C LEU A 44 -5.61 -3.73 -6.87
N LEU A 45 -5.85 -3.33 -5.62
CA LEU A 45 -6.86 -2.32 -5.30
C LEU A 45 -6.20 -0.95 -5.15
N GLY A 46 -6.74 0.04 -5.86
CA GLY A 46 -6.40 1.43 -5.65
C GLY A 46 -6.76 1.88 -4.24
N LEU A 47 -6.07 2.92 -3.76
CA LEU A 47 -6.28 3.46 -2.41
C LEU A 47 -7.72 3.95 -2.19
N ASP A 48 -8.36 4.46 -3.24
CA ASP A 48 -9.76 4.90 -3.27
C ASP A 48 -10.75 3.78 -2.91
N VAL A 49 -10.44 2.53 -3.30
CA VAL A 49 -11.21 1.34 -2.96
C VAL A 49 -10.73 0.76 -1.64
N ALA A 50 -9.41 0.67 -1.43
CA ALA A 50 -8.82 0.10 -0.23
C ALA A 50 -9.24 0.86 1.05
N PHE A 51 -9.38 2.18 1.00
CA PHE A 51 -9.80 3.02 2.14
C PHE A 51 -11.23 2.74 2.63
N LYS A 52 -12.04 2.04 1.83
CA LYS A 52 -13.39 1.60 2.21
C LYS A 52 -13.38 0.30 3.01
N LEU A 53 -12.24 -0.37 3.12
CA LEU A 53 -12.03 -1.52 3.99
C LEU A 53 -11.58 -1.02 5.37
N ASP A 54 -12.27 -1.43 6.43
CA ASP A 54 -11.99 -0.90 7.77
C ASP A 54 -10.58 -1.27 8.25
N ASP A 55 -10.12 -2.50 8.01
CA ASP A 55 -8.77 -2.96 8.35
C ASP A 55 -7.65 -2.11 7.70
N ILE A 56 -7.90 -1.53 6.52
CA ILE A 56 -6.91 -0.70 5.83
C ILE A 56 -6.70 0.64 6.55
N LYS A 57 -7.73 1.18 7.21
CA LYS A 57 -7.62 2.45 7.95
C LYS A 57 -6.62 2.32 9.09
N ASP A 58 -6.66 1.21 9.82
CA ASP A 58 -5.73 0.94 10.91
C ASP A 58 -4.29 0.87 10.40
N TYR A 59 -4.08 0.17 9.28
CA TYR A 59 -2.76 0.10 8.64
C TYR A 59 -2.24 1.47 8.17
N LEU A 60 -3.10 2.30 7.57
CA LEU A 60 -2.72 3.65 7.15
C LEU A 60 -2.41 4.57 8.32
N GLU A 61 -3.12 4.44 9.44
CA GLU A 61 -2.81 5.17 10.67
C GLU A 61 -1.46 4.77 11.27
N CYS A 62 -1.13 3.47 11.26
CA CYS A 62 0.20 2.99 11.65
C CYS A 62 1.29 3.60 10.76
N ILE A 63 1.12 3.58 9.43
CA ILE A 63 2.07 4.17 8.48
C ILE A 63 2.23 5.67 8.73
N ARG A 64 1.11 6.39 8.88
CA ARG A 64 1.10 7.84 9.15
C ARG A 64 1.84 8.16 10.45
N SER A 65 1.58 7.43 11.52
CA SER A 65 2.21 7.63 12.83
C SER A 65 3.72 7.42 12.73
N ALA A 66 4.14 6.35 12.06
CA ALA A 66 5.54 6.02 11.91
C ALA A 66 6.29 6.99 10.99
N LEU A 67 5.63 7.56 9.96
CA LEU A 67 6.18 8.66 9.15
C LEU A 67 6.30 9.98 9.94
N SER A 68 5.31 10.29 10.77
CA SER A 68 5.27 11.56 11.53
C SER A 68 6.34 11.64 12.63
N GLN A 69 6.83 10.49 13.09
CA GLN A 69 7.86 10.40 14.12
C GLN A 69 9.29 10.44 13.58
N ARG A 70 9.49 10.54 12.25
CA ARG A 70 10.81 10.37 11.63
C ARG A 70 11.57 11.65 11.32
N LYS A 71 12.90 11.54 11.41
CA LYS A 71 13.87 12.40 10.72
C LYS A 71 14.05 11.89 9.29
N SER A 72 14.15 12.80 8.33
CA SER A 72 14.30 12.48 6.90
C SER A 72 15.44 11.49 6.64
N GLY A 73 15.20 10.46 5.83
CA GLY A 73 16.25 9.55 5.30
C GLY A 73 16.24 8.10 5.80
N THR A 74 15.36 7.72 6.73
CA THR A 74 15.27 6.33 7.20
C THR A 74 14.25 5.51 6.38
N ILE A 75 14.53 4.22 6.08
CA ILE A 75 13.59 3.28 5.43
C ILE A 75 12.59 2.74 6.44
N LEU A 76 11.29 2.78 6.12
CA LEU A 76 10.19 2.47 7.05
C LEU A 76 9.73 1.04 6.85
N THR A 77 10.05 0.17 7.80
CA THR A 77 9.55 -1.20 7.81
C THR A 77 8.35 -1.26 8.76
N CYS A 78 7.14 -1.35 8.21
CA CYS A 78 5.93 -1.61 8.98
C CYS A 78 5.63 -3.11 8.91
N ASN A 79 5.82 -3.82 10.02
CA ASN A 79 5.47 -5.25 10.10
C ASN A 79 3.99 -5.36 10.49
N PHE A 80 3.17 -5.77 9.52
CA PHE A 80 1.75 -6.00 9.76
C PHE A 80 1.50 -7.48 10.07
N THR A 81 1.35 -7.82 11.35
CA THR A 81 0.86 -9.14 11.76
C THR A 81 -0.66 -9.16 11.75
N LYS A 82 -1.27 -10.25 11.27
CA LYS A 82 -2.72 -10.38 11.09
C LYS A 82 -3.44 -10.50 12.45
N GLY A 83 -3.72 -9.35 13.07
CA GLY A 83 -4.68 -9.07 14.16
C GLY A 83 -4.26 -9.40 15.59
N PRO A 84 -5.05 -9.00 16.60
CA PRO A 84 -5.66 -7.68 16.84
C PRO A 84 -4.72 -6.82 17.72
N ASP A 85 -5.18 -5.64 18.15
CA ASP A 85 -4.55 -4.77 19.13
C ASP A 85 -3.53 -3.78 18.55
N CYS A 86 -4.09 -2.70 17.98
CA CYS A 86 -3.48 -1.37 18.01
C CYS A 86 -3.37 -0.80 19.45
N GLU A 87 -3.41 -1.65 20.49
CA GLU A 87 -3.12 -1.32 21.88
C GLU A 87 -1.75 -1.84 22.22
N GLY A 88 -0.75 -1.01 21.98
CA GLY A 88 0.60 -1.28 22.42
C GLY A 88 1.48 -0.14 21.95
N ASP A 89 2.14 0.52 22.89
CA ASP A 89 3.18 1.50 22.62
C ASP A 89 4.14 0.94 21.56
N ASN A 90 3.96 1.35 20.31
CA ASN A 90 4.80 0.94 19.21
C ASN A 90 6.14 1.66 19.37
N TYR A 91 7.01 1.12 20.22
CA TYR A 91 8.43 1.36 20.14
C TYR A 91 8.91 0.74 18.83
N GLY A 92 8.81 1.51 17.75
CA GLY A 92 9.50 1.20 16.51
C GLY A 92 10.97 1.03 16.86
N THR A 93 11.47 -0.20 16.83
CA THR A 93 12.90 -0.45 17.01
C THR A 93 13.56 0.01 15.73
N VAL A 94 14.30 1.12 15.80
CA VAL A 94 15.14 1.59 14.70
C VAL A 94 16.34 0.67 14.66
N GLU A 95 16.33 -0.31 13.76
CA GLU A 95 17.56 -1.02 13.43
C GLU A 95 18.44 -0.12 12.55
N GLU A 96 19.68 0.11 12.98
CA GLU A 96 20.68 0.79 12.17
C GLU A 96 20.95 -0.02 10.89
N PRO A 97 21.06 0.63 9.72
CA PRO A 97 21.46 -0.06 8.51
C PRO A 97 22.85 -0.67 8.70
N ALA A 98 22.99 -1.95 8.38
CA ALA A 98 24.28 -2.64 8.41
C ALA A 98 25.30 -1.86 7.56
N ASN A 99 26.40 -1.48 8.21
CA ASN A 99 27.52 -0.77 7.60
C ASN A 99 28.16 -1.66 6.52
N ILE A 100 27.79 -1.44 5.26
CA ILE A 100 28.48 -2.07 4.13
C ILE A 100 29.78 -1.28 3.95
N GLY A 101 30.85 -1.76 4.57
CA GLY A 101 32.17 -1.16 4.51
C GLY A 101 32.64 -0.97 3.07
N THR A 102 33.17 0.22 2.80
CA THR A 102 33.94 0.60 1.59
C THR A 102 35.21 -0.22 1.43
#